data_AF-A0A391NYJ6-F1
#
_entry.id   AF-A0A391NYJ6-F1
#
_cell.length_a   1.000
_cell.length_b   1.000
_cell.length_c   1.000
_cell.angle_alpha   90.00
_cell.angle_beta   90.00
_cell.angle_gamma   90.00
#
_symmetry.space_group_name_H-M   'P 1'
#
loop_
_entity.id
_entity.type
_entity.pdbx_description
1 polymer ?
#
loop_
_entity_poly.entity_id
_entity_poly.type
_entity_poly.pdbx_seq_one_letter_code
_entity_poly.pdbx_strand_id
1 'polypeptide(L)'
;MGFFDAFKPKDTSSSSKIIDRKSIPAEQIDKMQRIKASNCYRQRLYKTFYKGYPEMPFISQDRELNTNWIEQAKMFGVTPTKEAMTRYSDGLLPGHVYLLYWLKKYTNQKAPSYFEYKYGIDFYKEKKLLTQNGYLENSKPTHKGELAINTHHDVIVKHDSKFQVTLSDNADLSKLKDPADINLNARELEKQGDIDTAITLYEKNVSHRFVGNYPYDRLAIIYRKKKDYANEIRVLKTAIDVFTHDVPVTRSDRSVKLTRFKERLAKAKKLKMNN
;
A
#
# COMPACT_ATOMS: atom_id res chain seq x y z
N MET A 1 66.42 -2.97 -2.96
CA MET A 1 65.44 -3.71 -3.79
C MET A 1 64.42 -4.28 -2.81
N GLY A 2 63.29 -3.63 -2.51
CA GLY A 2 62.12 -3.41 -3.39
C GLY A 2 61.33 -4.73 -3.44
N PHE A 3 60.08 -4.88 -3.02
CA PHE A 3 58.95 -3.96 -2.97
C PHE A 3 57.94 -4.45 -1.90
N PHE A 4 57.45 -3.53 -1.08
CA PHE A 4 56.08 -3.59 -0.55
C PHE A 4 55.16 -3.22 -1.73
N ASP A 5 54.23 -4.08 -2.13
CA ASP A 5 52.82 -3.71 -2.34
C ASP A 5 51.97 -4.84 -2.92
N ALA A 6 50.67 -4.70 -2.67
CA ALA A 6 49.53 -5.35 -3.32
C ALA A 6 49.19 -6.79 -2.89
N PHE A 7 48.27 -6.91 -1.93
CA PHE A 7 46.88 -7.21 -2.30
C PHE A 7 45.93 -6.61 -1.26
N LYS A 8 45.29 -5.50 -1.66
CA LYS A 8 44.26 -4.80 -0.89
C LYS A 8 43.06 -5.72 -0.60
N PRO A 9 42.36 -5.55 0.53
CA PRO A 9 41.04 -6.15 0.71
C PRO A 9 40.13 -5.69 -0.43
N LYS A 10 39.31 -6.61 -0.95
CA LYS A 10 38.26 -6.30 -1.93
C LYS A 10 37.20 -5.42 -1.26
N ASP A 11 37.45 -4.12 -1.19
CA ASP A 11 36.38 -3.13 -1.22
C ASP A 11 35.96 -2.97 -2.67
N THR A 12 34.82 -3.53 -3.04
CA THR A 12 33.95 -2.89 -4.03
C THR A 12 32.52 -3.29 -3.73
N SER A 13 31.84 -2.43 -2.98
CA SER A 13 30.56 -1.84 -3.42
C SER A 13 29.71 -2.79 -4.27
N SER A 14 28.71 -3.42 -3.64
CA SER A 14 27.56 -3.95 -4.38
C SER A 14 26.82 -2.75 -4.97
N SER A 15 27.30 -2.24 -6.10
CA SER A 15 26.58 -1.30 -6.94
C SER A 15 25.24 -1.97 -7.24
N SER A 16 24.15 -1.45 -6.69
CA SER A 16 22.81 -1.80 -7.11
C SER A 16 22.73 -1.49 -8.60
N LYS A 17 22.94 -2.48 -9.47
CA LYS A 17 22.72 -2.30 -10.90
C LYS A 17 21.28 -1.84 -11.03
N ILE A 18 21.08 -0.63 -11.55
CA ILE A 18 19.76 -0.12 -11.85
C ILE A 18 19.29 -0.97 -13.04
N ILE A 19 18.48 -1.98 -12.76
CA ILE A 19 17.92 -2.84 -13.80
C ILE A 19 16.81 -2.05 -14.48
N ASP A 20 17.04 -1.60 -15.72
CA ASP A 20 16.00 -0.94 -16.51
C ASP A 20 15.01 -1.96 -17.05
N ARG A 21 14.09 -2.41 -16.20
CA ARG A 21 13.01 -3.34 -16.55
C ARG A 21 12.12 -2.82 -17.69
N LYS A 22 12.07 -1.50 -17.93
CA LYS A 22 11.27 -0.91 -19.02
C LYS A 22 11.86 -1.20 -20.40
N SER A 23 13.14 -1.53 -20.47
CA SER A 23 13.81 -1.91 -21.72
C SER A 23 13.49 -3.34 -22.17
N ILE A 24 12.88 -4.17 -21.32
CA ILE A 24 12.59 -5.58 -21.61
C ILE A 24 11.21 -5.70 -22.27
N PRO A 25 11.09 -6.46 -23.38
CA PRO A 25 9.79 -6.70 -24.03
C PRO A 25 8.75 -7.30 -23.06
N ALA A 26 7.52 -6.78 -23.10
CA ALA A 26 6.44 -7.19 -22.20
C ALA A 26 6.11 -8.69 -22.28
N GLU A 27 6.25 -9.30 -23.45
CA GLU A 27 6.05 -10.74 -23.65
C GLU A 27 7.13 -11.58 -22.95
N GLN A 28 8.38 -11.10 -22.97
CA GLN A 28 9.49 -11.75 -22.28
C GLN A 28 9.30 -11.69 -20.76
N ILE A 29 8.89 -10.52 -20.23
CA ILE A 29 8.53 -10.37 -18.82
C ILE A 29 7.39 -11.34 -18.45
N ASP A 30 6.36 -11.43 -19.29
CA ASP A 30 5.22 -12.32 -19.07
C ASP A 30 5.64 -13.78 -18.98
N LYS A 31 6.52 -14.23 -19.89
CA LYS A 31 7.07 -15.59 -19.87
C LYS A 31 7.87 -15.86 -18.60
N MET A 32 8.74 -14.93 -18.21
CA MET A 32 9.59 -15.06 -17.02
C MET A 32 8.78 -15.05 -15.71
N GLN A 33 7.64 -14.36 -15.67
CA GLN A 33 6.73 -14.36 -14.52
C GLN A 33 6.09 -15.74 -14.25
N ARG A 34 6.00 -16.59 -15.28
CA ARG A 34 5.43 -17.95 -15.20
C ARG A 34 6.46 -19.03 -14.87
N ILE A 35 7.75 -18.68 -14.89
CA ILE A 35 8.84 -19.61 -14.63
C ILE A 35 9.33 -19.41 -13.20
N LYS A 36 9.60 -20.50 -12.47
CA LYS A 36 10.20 -20.40 -11.12
C LYS A 36 11.61 -19.82 -11.21
N ALA A 37 11.95 -18.95 -10.26
CA ALA A 37 13.34 -18.55 -10.03
C ALA A 37 14.25 -19.76 -9.74
N SER A 38 15.55 -19.54 -9.90
CA SER A 38 16.59 -20.52 -9.62
C SER A 38 16.48 -21.09 -8.19
N ASN A 39 16.92 -22.33 -8.01
CA ASN A 39 16.87 -23.00 -6.71
C ASN A 39 17.67 -22.23 -5.65
N CYS A 40 18.86 -21.75 -6.00
CA CYS A 40 19.72 -21.01 -5.08
C CYS A 40 19.07 -19.67 -4.65
N TYR A 41 18.47 -18.93 -5.59
CA TYR A 41 17.79 -17.67 -5.28
C TYR A 41 16.59 -17.88 -4.36
N ARG A 42 15.75 -18.87 -4.67
CA ARG A 42 14.58 -19.22 -3.84
C ARG A 42 14.98 -19.67 -2.44
N GLN A 43 15.97 -20.55 -2.32
CA GLN A 43 16.47 -20.99 -1.01
C GLN A 43 17.02 -19.83 -0.16
N ARG A 44 17.74 -18.89 -0.79
CA ARG A 44 18.23 -17.69 -0.11
C ARG A 44 17.06 -16.85 0.43
N LEU A 45 16.03 -16.65 -0.38
CA LEU A 45 14.83 -15.92 0.01
C LEU A 45 14.07 -16.59 1.15
N TYR A 46 13.84 -17.91 1.06
CA TYR A 46 13.15 -18.67 2.09
C TYR A 46 13.87 -18.63 3.44
N LYS A 47 15.21 -18.74 3.43
CA LYS A 47 16.01 -18.62 4.65
C LYS A 47 15.97 -17.21 5.26
N THR A 48 15.87 -16.17 4.44
CA THR A 48 15.98 -14.77 4.88
C THR A 48 14.65 -14.19 5.34
N PHE A 49 13.57 -14.41 4.59
CA PHE A 49 12.29 -13.71 4.80
C PHE A 49 11.13 -14.60 5.22
N TYR A 50 11.17 -15.90 4.91
CA TYR A 50 10.01 -16.78 5.03
C TYR A 50 10.21 -17.93 6.03
N LYS A 51 11.11 -17.75 6.99
CA LYS A 51 11.37 -18.76 8.03
C LYS A 51 10.10 -19.02 8.85
N GLY A 52 9.71 -20.29 8.97
CA GLY A 52 8.53 -20.70 9.75
C GLY A 52 7.18 -20.40 9.09
N TYR A 53 7.17 -20.18 7.77
CA TYR A 53 5.93 -20.12 6.99
C TYR A 53 5.39 -21.54 6.75
N PRO A 54 4.07 -21.75 6.83
CA PRO A 54 3.47 -23.06 6.58
C PRO A 54 3.54 -23.46 5.10
N GLU A 55 3.54 -22.49 4.19
CA GLU A 55 3.72 -22.69 2.76
C GLU A 55 4.69 -21.64 2.19
N MET A 56 5.60 -22.06 1.32
CA MET A 56 6.60 -21.16 0.72
C MET A 56 6.00 -20.43 -0.48
N PRO A 57 6.19 -19.10 -0.59
CA PRO A 57 5.66 -18.34 -1.71
C PRO A 57 6.33 -18.73 -3.02
N PHE A 58 5.55 -18.65 -4.10
CA PHE A 58 6.04 -18.64 -5.46
C PHE A 58 6.91 -17.40 -5.70
N ILE A 59 8.02 -17.62 -6.40
CA ILE A 59 9.03 -16.61 -6.73
C ILE A 59 9.35 -16.82 -8.20
N SER A 60 9.07 -15.83 -9.03
CA SER A 60 9.25 -15.91 -10.48
C SER A 60 10.69 -15.61 -10.90
N GLN A 61 11.07 -16.08 -12.08
CA GLN A 61 12.34 -15.76 -12.71
C GLN A 61 12.46 -14.26 -13.02
N ASP A 62 11.34 -13.58 -13.32
CA ASP A 62 11.27 -12.12 -13.47
C ASP A 62 11.75 -11.41 -12.19
N ARG A 63 11.31 -11.88 -11.01
CA ARG A 63 11.75 -11.36 -9.70
C ARG A 63 13.24 -11.58 -9.42
N GLU A 64 13.84 -12.61 -10.00
CA GLU A 64 15.28 -12.87 -9.82
C GLU A 64 16.14 -12.00 -10.73
N LEU A 65 15.78 -11.92 -12.01
CA LEU A 65 16.67 -11.38 -13.04
C LEU A 65 16.39 -9.91 -13.36
N ASN A 66 15.16 -9.44 -13.15
CA ASN A 66 14.71 -8.15 -13.66
C ASN A 66 14.31 -7.15 -12.55
N THR A 67 14.48 -7.50 -11.27
CA THR A 67 14.09 -6.63 -10.16
C THR A 67 15.11 -6.64 -9.01
N ASN A 68 15.14 -5.56 -8.23
CA ASN A 68 15.95 -5.44 -7.01
C ASN A 68 15.12 -5.83 -5.78
N TRP A 69 14.42 -6.97 -5.86
CA TRP A 69 13.40 -7.33 -4.88
C TRP A 69 13.99 -7.58 -3.48
N ILE A 70 15.18 -8.17 -3.37
CA ILE A 70 15.79 -8.47 -2.06
C ILE A 70 16.07 -7.18 -1.29
N GLU A 71 16.58 -6.18 -1.98
CA GLU A 71 16.89 -4.86 -1.46
C GLU A 71 15.60 -4.17 -1.02
N GLN A 72 14.56 -4.20 -1.86
CA GLN A 72 13.24 -3.65 -1.52
C GLN A 72 12.62 -4.37 -0.31
N ALA A 73 12.69 -5.69 -0.25
CA ALA A 73 12.16 -6.49 0.85
C ALA A 73 12.88 -6.17 2.18
N LYS A 74 14.21 -5.95 2.15
CA LYS A 74 14.96 -5.52 3.33
C LYS A 74 14.60 -4.11 3.79
N MET A 75 14.41 -3.19 2.85
CA MET A 75 14.15 -1.78 3.17
C MET A 75 12.70 -1.52 3.59
N PHE A 76 11.73 -2.18 2.94
CA PHE A 76 10.31 -1.84 3.05
C PHE A 76 9.43 -2.99 3.54
N GLY A 77 9.98 -4.20 3.74
CA GLY A 77 9.19 -5.35 4.18
C GLY A 77 8.16 -5.85 3.15
N VAL A 78 8.39 -5.59 1.85
CA VAL A 78 7.47 -5.93 0.75
C VAL A 78 7.48 -7.43 0.41
N THR A 79 7.03 -8.25 1.34
CA THR A 79 6.97 -9.71 1.22
C THR A 79 5.54 -10.22 1.41
N PRO A 80 5.10 -11.28 0.70
CA PRO A 80 3.88 -12.00 1.05
C PRO A 80 3.89 -12.31 2.55
N THR A 81 2.80 -11.98 3.23
CA THR A 81 2.72 -12.16 4.68
C THR A 81 2.51 -13.63 5.03
N LYS A 82 2.79 -14.01 6.28
CA LYS A 82 2.56 -15.38 6.76
C LYS A 82 1.09 -15.75 6.69
N GLU A 83 0.19 -14.80 6.94
CA GLU A 83 -1.25 -14.98 6.80
C GLU A 83 -1.64 -15.26 5.36
N ALA A 84 -1.06 -14.54 4.38
CA ALA A 84 -1.33 -14.78 2.96
C ALA A 84 -0.91 -16.18 2.48
N MET A 85 0.07 -16.78 3.17
CA MET A 85 0.58 -18.13 2.91
C MET A 85 0.00 -19.21 3.85
N THR A 86 -1.02 -18.87 4.65
CA THR A 86 -1.71 -19.82 5.53
C THR A 86 -3.05 -20.20 4.92
N ARG A 87 -3.32 -21.51 4.81
CA ARG A 87 -4.58 -22.01 4.26
C ARG A 87 -5.72 -21.87 5.27
N TYR A 88 -6.92 -21.60 4.76
CA TYR A 88 -8.17 -21.73 5.49
C TYR A 88 -8.51 -23.20 5.76
N SER A 89 -9.53 -23.42 6.59
CA SER A 89 -10.02 -24.77 6.92
C SER A 89 -10.55 -25.54 5.70
N ASP A 90 -10.98 -24.84 4.65
CA ASP A 90 -11.41 -25.42 3.37
C ASP A 90 -10.24 -25.69 2.40
N GLY A 91 -9.00 -25.45 2.84
CA GLY A 91 -7.78 -25.69 2.09
C GLY A 91 -7.41 -24.58 1.10
N LEU A 92 -8.19 -23.50 0.98
CA LEU A 92 -7.86 -22.37 0.11
C LEU A 92 -6.84 -21.44 0.75
N LEU A 93 -5.93 -20.88 -0.05
CA LEU A 93 -5.13 -19.73 0.35
C LEU A 93 -5.92 -18.43 0.18
N PRO A 94 -5.63 -17.36 0.95
CA PRO A 94 -6.16 -16.03 0.68
C PRO A 94 -5.98 -15.59 -0.78
N GLY A 95 -4.85 -15.94 -1.39
CA GLY A 95 -4.59 -15.69 -2.81
C GLY A 95 -5.59 -16.38 -3.76
N HIS A 96 -6.07 -17.59 -3.42
CA HIS A 96 -7.07 -18.30 -4.22
C HIS A 96 -8.42 -17.59 -4.19
N VAL A 97 -8.86 -17.17 -3.00
CA VAL A 97 -10.12 -16.42 -2.84
C VAL A 97 -10.07 -15.12 -3.65
N TYR A 98 -8.97 -14.38 -3.55
CA TYR A 98 -8.82 -13.15 -4.32
C TYR A 98 -8.73 -13.40 -5.83
N LEU A 99 -8.12 -14.51 -6.26
CA LEU A 99 -8.09 -14.93 -7.66
C LEU A 99 -9.50 -15.19 -8.20
N LEU A 100 -10.34 -15.91 -7.44
CA LEU A 100 -11.74 -16.16 -7.81
C LEU A 100 -12.53 -14.84 -7.95
N TYR A 101 -12.42 -13.95 -6.96
CA TYR A 101 -13.05 -12.62 -7.01
C TYR A 101 -12.56 -11.80 -8.21
N TRP A 102 -11.25 -11.81 -8.47
CA TRP A 102 -10.68 -11.06 -9.59
C TRP A 102 -11.18 -11.58 -10.95
N LEU A 103 -11.25 -12.90 -11.14
CA LEU A 103 -11.82 -13.50 -12.35
C LEU A 103 -13.31 -13.25 -12.52
N LYS A 104 -14.06 -13.08 -11.42
CA LYS A 104 -15.46 -12.63 -11.46
C LYS A 104 -15.58 -11.21 -11.99
N LYS A 105 -14.68 -10.32 -11.55
CA LYS A 105 -14.74 -8.88 -11.80
C LYS A 105 -14.10 -8.48 -13.14
N TYR A 106 -13.05 -9.17 -13.57
CA TYR A 106 -12.27 -8.82 -14.74
C TYR A 106 -12.16 -9.98 -15.71
N THR A 107 -12.39 -9.69 -17.00
CA THR A 107 -12.27 -10.65 -18.10
C THR A 107 -11.12 -10.25 -19.04
N ASN A 108 -10.41 -11.25 -19.58
CA ASN A 108 -9.35 -11.08 -20.59
C ASN A 108 -8.20 -10.13 -20.20
N GLN A 109 -7.94 -9.98 -18.90
CA GLN A 109 -6.83 -9.18 -18.40
C GLN A 109 -5.57 -10.02 -18.17
N LYS A 110 -4.41 -9.39 -18.35
CA LYS A 110 -3.12 -9.98 -17.94
C LYS A 110 -3.11 -10.16 -16.41
N ALA A 111 -2.55 -11.27 -15.95
CA ALA A 111 -2.40 -11.57 -14.53
C ALA A 111 -1.60 -10.44 -13.83
N PRO A 112 -2.19 -9.76 -12.82
CA PRO A 112 -1.49 -8.74 -12.05
C PRO A 112 -0.34 -9.30 -11.19
N SER A 113 0.72 -8.51 -11.02
CA SER A 113 1.90 -8.93 -10.23
C SER A 113 1.60 -9.16 -8.75
N TYR A 114 0.57 -8.54 -8.17
CA TYR A 114 0.26 -8.70 -6.75
C TYR A 114 -0.12 -10.14 -6.37
N PHE A 115 -0.48 -11.01 -7.33
CA PHE A 115 -0.66 -12.43 -7.05
C PHE A 115 0.63 -13.09 -6.56
N GLU A 116 1.78 -12.69 -7.14
CA GLU A 116 3.09 -13.14 -6.67
C GLU A 116 3.59 -12.29 -5.48
N TYR A 117 3.43 -10.97 -5.54
CA TYR A 117 4.05 -10.04 -4.57
C TYR A 117 3.31 -9.94 -3.24
N LYS A 118 1.98 -10.02 -3.24
CA LYS A 118 1.15 -9.94 -2.04
C LYS A 118 0.71 -11.32 -1.56
N TYR A 119 0.30 -12.18 -2.49
CA TYR A 119 -0.28 -13.48 -2.16
C TYR A 119 0.68 -14.67 -2.33
N GLY A 120 1.86 -14.46 -2.92
CA GLY A 120 2.85 -15.53 -3.06
C GLY A 120 2.40 -16.71 -3.92
N ILE A 121 1.45 -16.52 -4.84
CA ILE A 121 0.93 -17.60 -5.70
C ILE A 121 1.30 -17.40 -7.17
N ASP A 122 1.43 -18.52 -7.88
CA ASP A 122 1.50 -18.55 -9.34
C ASP A 122 0.07 -18.53 -9.91
N PHE A 123 -0.30 -17.40 -10.51
CA PHE A 123 -1.65 -17.19 -11.02
C PHE A 123 -2.14 -18.30 -11.95
N TYR A 124 -1.32 -18.72 -12.93
CA TYR A 124 -1.77 -19.66 -13.97
C TYR A 124 -1.83 -21.08 -13.44
N LYS A 125 -0.83 -21.48 -12.63
CA LYS A 125 -0.81 -22.78 -11.97
C LYS A 125 -1.99 -22.93 -11.01
N GLU A 126 -2.22 -21.93 -10.17
CA GLU A 126 -3.29 -21.98 -9.17
C GLU A 126 -4.68 -21.84 -9.81
N LYS A 127 -4.83 -21.06 -10.91
CA LYS A 127 -6.06 -21.05 -11.71
C LYS A 127 -6.41 -22.45 -12.23
N LYS A 128 -5.43 -23.18 -12.76
CA LYS A 128 -5.63 -24.56 -13.24
C LYS A 128 -6.08 -25.49 -12.10
N LEU A 129 -5.46 -25.36 -10.93
CA LEU A 129 -5.84 -26.13 -9.73
C LEU A 129 -7.30 -25.83 -9.32
N LEU A 130 -7.70 -24.56 -9.30
CA LEU A 130 -9.06 -24.16 -8.95
C LEU A 130 -10.11 -24.66 -9.95
N THR A 131 -9.77 -24.73 -11.24
CA THR A 131 -10.61 -25.37 -12.26
C THR A 131 -10.75 -26.87 -12.01
N GLN A 132 -9.64 -27.58 -11.74
CA GLN A 132 -9.66 -29.02 -11.44
C GLN A 132 -10.48 -29.35 -10.19
N ASN A 133 -10.47 -28.46 -9.19
CA ASN A 133 -11.19 -28.62 -7.94
C ASN A 133 -12.64 -28.09 -7.97
N GLY A 134 -13.14 -27.71 -9.16
CA GLY A 134 -14.53 -27.31 -9.39
C GLY A 134 -14.90 -25.91 -8.90
N TYR A 135 -13.93 -25.06 -8.55
CA TYR A 135 -14.19 -23.66 -8.16
C TYR A 135 -14.36 -22.74 -9.38
N LEU A 136 -13.82 -23.14 -10.53
CA LEU A 136 -13.87 -22.38 -11.78
C LEU A 136 -14.38 -23.25 -12.93
N GLU A 137 -15.24 -22.66 -13.76
CA GLU A 137 -15.67 -23.21 -15.05
C GLU A 137 -15.61 -22.09 -16.09
N ASN A 138 -15.04 -22.36 -17.28
CA ASN A 138 -14.88 -21.35 -18.33
C ASN A 138 -14.25 -20.03 -17.85
N SER A 139 -13.26 -20.13 -16.96
CA SER A 139 -12.57 -19.00 -16.30
C SER A 139 -13.47 -18.11 -15.42
N LYS A 140 -14.66 -18.56 -15.03
CA LYS A 140 -15.56 -17.86 -14.10
C LYS A 140 -15.82 -18.71 -12.85
N PRO A 141 -16.10 -18.11 -11.69
CA PRO A 141 -16.47 -18.86 -10.50
C PRO A 141 -17.74 -19.68 -10.71
N THR A 142 -17.70 -20.94 -10.28
CA THR A 142 -18.90 -21.78 -10.10
C THR A 142 -19.63 -21.39 -8.82
N HIS A 143 -20.77 -22.02 -8.51
CA HIS A 143 -21.43 -21.84 -7.20
C HIS A 143 -20.48 -22.09 -6.02
N LYS A 144 -19.64 -23.13 -6.12
CA LYS A 144 -18.60 -23.44 -5.12
C LYS A 144 -17.57 -22.31 -5.00
N GLY A 145 -17.16 -21.73 -6.14
CA GLY A 145 -16.28 -20.56 -6.20
C GLY A 145 -16.90 -19.32 -5.56
N GLU A 146 -18.18 -19.07 -5.81
CA GLU A 146 -18.91 -17.94 -5.21
C GLU A 146 -19.10 -18.10 -3.70
N LEU A 147 -19.38 -19.32 -3.23
CA LEU A 147 -19.45 -19.62 -1.80
C LEU A 147 -18.11 -19.31 -1.11
N ALA A 148 -16.99 -19.76 -1.68
CA ALA A 148 -15.66 -19.47 -1.15
C ALA A 148 -15.35 -17.96 -1.09
N ILE A 149 -15.77 -17.20 -2.11
CA ILE A 149 -15.67 -15.73 -2.13
C ILE A 149 -16.45 -15.11 -0.97
N ASN A 150 -17.68 -15.56 -0.73
CA ASN A 150 -18.55 -15.00 0.30
C ASN A 150 -18.07 -15.37 1.71
N THR A 151 -17.62 -16.61 1.92
CA THR A 151 -17.10 -17.09 3.21
C THR A 151 -15.87 -16.30 3.63
N HIS A 152 -14.93 -16.05 2.70
CA HIS A 152 -13.66 -15.39 2.98
C HIS A 152 -13.60 -13.96 2.41
N HIS A 153 -14.74 -13.27 2.45
CA HIS A 153 -14.88 -11.91 1.89
C HIS A 153 -13.92 -10.89 2.53
N ASP A 154 -13.41 -11.19 3.73
CA ASP A 154 -12.46 -10.34 4.46
C ASP A 154 -11.16 -10.13 3.66
N VAL A 155 -10.71 -11.12 2.87
CA VAL A 155 -9.53 -10.98 1.99
C VAL A 155 -9.75 -9.91 0.93
N ILE A 156 -10.97 -9.87 0.40
CA ILE A 156 -11.37 -8.92 -0.64
C ILE A 156 -11.46 -7.54 -0.03
N VAL A 157 -12.09 -7.42 1.14
CA VAL A 157 -12.14 -6.16 1.90
C VAL A 157 -10.73 -5.68 2.22
N LYS A 158 -9.83 -6.54 2.72
CA LYS A 158 -8.41 -6.20 3.00
C LYS A 158 -7.60 -5.85 1.74
N HIS A 159 -8.00 -6.35 0.58
CA HIS A 159 -7.39 -5.96 -0.68
C HIS A 159 -7.90 -4.60 -1.15
N ASP A 160 -9.21 -4.38 -1.07
CA ASP A 160 -9.91 -3.22 -1.61
C ASP A 160 -9.88 -2.00 -0.65
N SER A 161 -9.65 -2.20 0.65
CA SER A 161 -9.31 -1.14 1.63
C SER A 161 -7.88 -0.58 1.46
N LYS A 162 -7.35 -0.71 0.24
CA LYS A 162 -6.08 -0.22 -0.32
C LYS A 162 -4.81 -0.73 0.40
N PHE A 163 -4.02 -1.50 -0.34
CA PHE A 163 -2.62 -1.16 -0.65
C PHE A 163 -1.84 -0.39 0.44
N GLN A 164 -1.59 -1.01 1.60
CA GLN A 164 -0.48 -0.61 2.43
C GLN A 164 0.80 -1.24 1.88
N VAL A 165 1.80 -0.37 1.69
CA VAL A 165 3.20 -0.66 1.34
C VAL A 165 3.46 -0.90 -0.16
N THR A 166 3.36 0.19 -0.94
CA THR A 166 4.50 0.80 -1.69
C THR A 166 3.99 2.08 -2.35
N LEU A 167 3.92 3.18 -1.60
CA LEU A 167 3.78 4.53 -2.15
C LEU A 167 4.74 5.52 -1.46
N SER A 168 5.86 5.02 -0.91
CA SER A 168 6.98 5.90 -0.54
C SER A 168 7.85 6.25 -1.76
N ASP A 169 7.77 5.50 -2.86
CA ASP A 169 8.54 5.79 -4.07
C ASP A 169 7.63 5.69 -5.32
N ASN A 170 7.29 6.86 -5.90
CA ASN A 170 6.65 7.05 -7.21
C ASN A 170 5.11 7.04 -7.33
N ALA A 171 4.33 7.38 -6.29
CA ALA A 171 3.11 8.15 -6.59
C ALA A 171 3.55 9.59 -6.81
N ASP A 172 3.45 10.04 -8.06
CA ASP A 172 3.58 11.45 -8.38
C ASP A 172 2.41 12.21 -7.72
N LEU A 173 2.58 12.58 -6.45
CA LEU A 173 1.62 13.31 -5.61
C LEU A 173 1.23 14.67 -6.22
N SER A 174 1.98 15.12 -7.24
CA SER A 174 1.64 16.29 -8.06
C SER A 174 0.43 16.05 -8.98
N LYS A 175 0.10 14.77 -9.30
CA LYS A 175 -1.06 14.41 -10.13
C LYS A 175 -2.39 14.42 -9.39
N LEU A 176 -2.39 14.43 -8.06
CA LEU A 176 -3.60 14.58 -7.26
C LEU A 176 -4.01 16.06 -7.30
N LYS A 177 -4.95 16.38 -8.21
CA LYS A 177 -5.38 17.75 -8.51
C LYS A 177 -6.65 18.17 -7.74
N ASP A 178 -7.55 17.23 -7.45
CA ASP A 178 -8.80 17.55 -6.75
C ASP A 178 -8.63 17.49 -5.22
N PRO A 179 -8.88 18.59 -4.49
CA PRO A 179 -8.89 18.61 -3.03
C PRO A 179 -9.80 17.55 -2.38
N ALA A 180 -10.91 17.16 -3.03
CA ALA A 180 -11.78 16.11 -2.49
C ALA A 180 -11.10 14.73 -2.52
N ASP A 181 -10.46 14.39 -3.63
CA ASP A 181 -9.68 13.15 -3.77
C ASP A 181 -8.49 13.10 -2.81
N ILE A 182 -7.82 14.23 -2.58
CA ILE A 182 -6.75 14.35 -1.59
C ILE A 182 -7.28 13.96 -0.19
N ASN A 183 -8.44 14.47 0.21
CA ASN A 183 -9.04 14.15 1.51
C ASN A 183 -9.49 12.69 1.62
N LEU A 184 -10.07 12.14 0.54
CA LEU A 184 -10.49 10.74 0.52
C LEU A 184 -9.30 9.78 0.67
N ASN A 185 -8.18 10.09 0.00
CA ASN A 185 -6.96 9.30 0.12
C ASN A 185 -6.31 9.45 1.50
N ALA A 186 -6.23 10.68 2.04
CA ALA A 186 -5.73 10.92 3.38
C ALA A 186 -6.53 10.16 4.45
N ARG A 187 -7.87 10.13 4.33
CA ARG A 187 -8.74 9.35 5.23
C ARG A 187 -8.45 7.85 5.16
N GLU A 188 -8.19 7.34 3.97
CA GLU A 188 -7.91 5.91 3.80
C GLU A 188 -6.54 5.55 4.40
N LEU A 189 -5.53 6.40 4.21
CA LEU A 189 -4.23 6.28 4.87
C LEU A 189 -4.35 6.33 6.41
N GLU A 190 -5.21 7.20 6.95
CA GLU A 190 -5.48 7.21 8.40
C GLU A 190 -6.07 5.89 8.91
N LYS A 191 -7.04 5.30 8.18
CA LYS A 191 -7.62 4.00 8.57
C LYS A 191 -6.59 2.88 8.50
N GLN A 192 -5.65 3.01 7.58
CA GLN A 192 -4.53 2.11 7.40
C GLN A 192 -3.46 2.27 8.48
N GLY A 193 -3.44 3.39 9.20
CA GLY A 193 -2.42 3.68 10.21
C GLY A 193 -1.18 4.38 9.65
N ASP A 194 -1.15 4.72 8.37
CA ASP A 194 -0.15 5.62 7.78
C ASP A 194 -0.52 7.08 8.08
N ILE A 195 -0.32 7.45 9.35
CA ILE A 195 -0.71 8.76 9.87
C ILE A 195 0.16 9.88 9.28
N ASP A 196 1.44 9.64 9.00
CA ASP A 196 2.36 10.67 8.53
C ASP A 196 2.10 11.08 7.07
N THR A 197 1.79 10.11 6.19
CA THR A 197 1.37 10.41 4.82
C THR A 197 0.00 11.06 4.80
N ALA A 198 -0.93 10.63 5.67
CA ALA A 198 -2.23 11.27 5.81
C ALA A 198 -2.12 12.74 6.24
N ILE A 199 -1.25 13.05 7.22
CA ILE A 199 -0.96 14.43 7.63
C ILE A 199 -0.49 15.25 6.42
N THR A 200 0.46 14.73 5.64
CA THR A 200 1.02 15.42 4.47
C THR A 200 -0.08 15.80 3.46
N LEU A 201 -1.01 14.88 3.17
CA LEU A 201 -2.12 15.13 2.26
C LEU A 201 -3.13 16.14 2.81
N TYR A 202 -3.49 16.06 4.09
CA TYR A 202 -4.36 17.06 4.70
C TYR A 202 -3.71 18.44 4.73
N GLU A 203 -2.41 18.52 5.05
CA GLU A 203 -1.66 19.77 5.06
C GLU A 203 -1.57 20.39 3.67
N LYS A 204 -1.46 19.58 2.61
CA LYS A 204 -1.57 20.08 1.23
C LYS A 204 -2.89 20.83 1.03
N ASN A 205 -4.02 20.27 1.45
CA ASN A 205 -5.32 20.95 1.35
C ASN A 205 -5.45 22.19 2.25
N VAL A 206 -4.85 22.17 3.45
CA VAL A 206 -4.79 23.35 4.32
C VAL A 206 -3.97 24.46 3.67
N SER A 207 -2.84 24.13 3.05
CA SER A 207 -1.98 25.09 2.34
C SER A 207 -2.67 25.73 1.13
N HIS A 208 -3.54 24.97 0.47
CA HIS A 208 -4.40 25.44 -0.61
C HIS A 208 -5.74 26.01 -0.15
N ARG A 209 -5.91 26.27 1.16
CA ARG A 209 -7.08 26.93 1.74
C ARG A 209 -8.41 26.27 1.38
N PHE A 210 -8.44 24.94 1.38
CA PHE A 210 -9.63 24.19 1.02
C PHE A 210 -10.87 24.63 1.82
N VAL A 211 -11.99 24.89 1.14
CA VAL A 211 -13.21 25.47 1.74
C VAL A 211 -14.08 24.44 2.50
N GLY A 212 -13.70 23.16 2.52
CA GLY A 212 -14.34 22.13 3.33
C GLY A 212 -13.68 21.95 4.71
N ASN A 213 -14.45 21.59 5.73
CA ASN A 213 -13.96 21.48 7.12
C ASN A 213 -13.07 20.25 7.39
N TYR A 214 -13.16 19.21 6.55
CA TYR A 214 -12.61 17.88 6.83
C TYR A 214 -11.12 17.85 7.18
N PRO A 215 -10.19 18.40 6.37
CA PRO A 215 -8.76 18.36 6.68
C PRO A 215 -8.43 19.07 7.99
N TYR A 216 -9.05 20.23 8.25
CA TYR A 216 -8.83 20.98 9.49
C TYR A 216 -9.27 20.18 10.73
N ASP A 217 -10.44 19.53 10.66
CA ASP A 217 -10.93 18.70 11.76
C ASP A 217 -10.01 17.52 12.04
N ARG A 218 -9.56 16.81 10.98
CA ARG A 218 -8.70 15.63 11.11
C ARG A 218 -7.32 16.00 11.62
N LEU A 219 -6.65 16.99 11.04
CA LEU A 219 -5.36 17.46 11.53
C LEU A 219 -5.43 17.93 12.98
N ALA A 220 -6.49 18.64 13.38
CA ALA A 220 -6.66 19.03 14.77
C ALA A 220 -6.82 17.82 15.72
N ILE A 221 -7.39 16.68 15.27
CA ILE A 221 -7.45 15.44 16.06
C ILE A 221 -6.07 14.78 16.13
N ILE A 222 -5.39 14.67 14.99
CA ILE A 222 -4.10 14.00 14.88
C ILE A 222 -3.05 14.73 15.72
N TYR A 223 -2.93 16.06 15.55
CA TYR A 223 -1.99 16.87 16.31
C TYR A 223 -2.29 16.88 17.81
N ARG A 224 -3.58 16.89 18.20
CA ARG A 224 -3.97 16.73 19.61
C ARG A 224 -3.45 15.42 20.20
N LYS A 225 -3.61 14.31 19.49
CA LYS A 225 -3.14 12.98 19.93
C LYS A 225 -1.61 12.91 20.02
N LYS A 226 -0.91 13.56 19.09
CA LYS A 226 0.56 13.71 19.10
C LYS A 226 1.07 14.73 20.14
N LYS A 227 0.17 15.40 20.88
CA LYS A 227 0.48 16.56 21.76
C LYS A 227 1.20 17.71 21.05
N ASP A 228 1.08 17.78 19.73
CA ASP A 228 1.62 18.88 18.92
C ASP A 228 0.62 20.04 18.88
N TYR A 229 0.51 20.75 20.01
CA TYR A 229 -0.45 21.84 20.13
C TYR A 229 -0.08 23.04 19.26
N ALA A 230 1.19 23.17 18.86
CA ALA A 230 1.62 24.25 17.97
C ALA A 230 0.98 24.10 16.59
N ASN A 231 1.05 22.91 15.99
CA ASN A 231 0.41 22.65 14.70
C ASN A 231 -1.11 22.59 14.79
N GLU A 232 -1.69 22.04 15.88
CA GLU A 232 -3.14 22.10 16.09
C GLU A 232 -3.65 23.56 16.08
N ILE A 233 -2.97 24.46 16.80
CA ILE A 233 -3.32 25.89 16.83
C ILE A 233 -3.18 26.53 15.45
N ARG A 234 -2.10 26.24 14.70
CA ARG A 234 -1.89 26.76 13.35
C ARG A 234 -3.05 26.38 12.43
N VAL A 235 -3.38 25.09 12.36
CA VAL A 235 -4.45 24.58 11.50
C VAL A 235 -5.81 25.18 11.88
N LEU A 236 -6.11 25.30 13.17
CA LEU A 236 -7.38 25.90 13.62
C LEU A 236 -7.48 27.39 13.30
N LYS A 237 -6.37 28.14 13.37
CA LYS A 237 -6.33 29.53 12.91
C LYS A 237 -6.60 29.62 11.41
N THR A 238 -5.95 28.76 10.61
CA THR A 238 -6.20 28.69 9.15
C THR A 238 -7.66 28.34 8.85
N ALA A 239 -8.25 27.39 9.58
CA ALA A 239 -9.66 27.02 9.41
C ALA A 239 -10.61 28.20 9.66
N ILE A 240 -10.37 28.96 10.74
CA ILE A 240 -11.16 30.15 11.06
C ILE A 240 -11.02 31.20 9.96
N ASP A 241 -9.80 31.44 9.49
CA ASP A 241 -9.54 32.40 8.43
C ASP A 241 -10.26 32.04 7.12
N VAL A 242 -10.13 30.79 6.66
CA VAL A 242 -10.81 30.28 5.45
C VAL A 242 -12.33 30.36 5.58
N PHE A 243 -12.89 29.95 6.72
CA PHE A 243 -14.34 30.04 6.93
C PHE A 243 -14.84 31.48 7.16
N THR A 244 -13.95 32.45 7.40
CA THR A 244 -14.30 33.86 7.53
C THR A 244 -14.28 34.57 6.18
N HIS A 245 -13.29 34.26 5.34
CA HIS A 245 -13.01 35.03 4.13
C HIS A 245 -13.34 34.30 2.83
N ASP A 246 -13.19 32.97 2.78
CA ASP A 246 -13.26 32.21 1.52
C ASP A 246 -14.58 31.45 1.37
N VAL A 247 -15.21 31.07 2.50
CA VAL A 247 -16.48 30.35 2.51
C VAL A 247 -17.67 31.33 2.39
N PRO A 248 -18.58 31.16 1.41
CA PRO A 248 -19.73 32.05 1.22
C PRO A 248 -20.62 32.18 2.47
N VAL A 249 -21.11 33.39 2.75
CA VAL A 249 -22.05 33.67 3.86
C VAL A 249 -23.34 32.85 3.76
N THR A 250 -23.75 32.49 2.54
CA THR A 250 -24.96 31.71 2.25
C THR A 250 -24.85 30.23 2.63
N ARG A 251 -23.64 29.73 2.88
CA ARG A 251 -23.43 28.34 3.26
C ARG A 251 -23.98 28.09 4.66
N SER A 252 -25.03 27.28 4.75
CA SER A 252 -25.83 27.07 5.96
C SER A 252 -25.03 26.61 7.19
N ASP A 253 -23.96 25.82 7.01
CA ASP A 253 -23.16 25.32 8.13
C ASP A 253 -22.00 26.25 8.54
N ARG A 254 -21.77 27.37 7.82
CA ARG A 254 -20.59 28.23 8.03
C ARG A 254 -20.45 28.74 9.47
N SER A 255 -21.51 29.30 10.05
CA SER A 255 -21.50 29.87 11.39
C SER A 255 -21.21 28.81 12.46
N VAL A 256 -21.87 27.65 12.34
CA VAL A 256 -21.69 26.51 13.24
C VAL A 256 -20.24 26.01 13.21
N LYS A 257 -19.62 25.89 12.01
CA LYS A 257 -18.23 25.47 11.87
C LYS A 257 -17.26 26.49 12.46
N LEU A 258 -17.47 27.79 12.23
CA LEU A 258 -16.65 28.86 12.79
C LEU A 258 -16.64 28.82 14.32
N THR A 259 -17.82 28.73 14.95
CA THR A 259 -17.94 28.64 16.40
C THR A 259 -17.15 27.44 16.94
N ARG A 260 -17.34 26.26 16.33
CA ARG A 260 -16.63 25.04 16.74
C ARG A 260 -15.11 25.17 16.61
N PHE A 261 -14.59 25.78 15.53
CA PHE A 261 -13.15 26.00 15.38
C PHE A 261 -12.59 26.97 16.42
N LYS A 262 -13.32 28.05 16.73
CA LYS A 262 -12.93 29.02 17.78
C LYS A 262 -12.87 28.38 19.16
N GLU A 263 -13.86 27.58 19.53
CA GLU A 263 -13.87 26.83 20.80
C GLU A 263 -12.69 25.86 20.89
N ARG A 264 -12.44 25.11 19.81
CA ARG A 264 -11.33 24.14 19.77
C ARG A 264 -9.97 24.84 19.83
N LEU A 265 -9.83 26.01 19.21
CA LEU A 265 -8.64 26.84 19.28
C LEU A 265 -8.38 27.33 20.72
N ALA A 266 -9.42 27.79 21.41
CA ALA A 266 -9.30 28.19 22.82
C ALA A 266 -8.81 27.04 23.70
N LYS A 267 -9.36 25.82 23.51
CA LYS A 267 -8.92 24.60 24.20
C LYS A 267 -7.47 24.24 23.86
N ALA A 268 -7.07 24.33 22.59
CA ALA A 268 -5.70 24.05 22.14
C ALA A 268 -4.68 25.01 22.76
N LYS A 269 -4.99 26.31 22.82
CA LYS A 269 -4.15 27.32 23.49
C LYS A 269 -3.94 27.02 24.98
N LYS A 270 -5.01 26.69 25.71
CA LYS A 270 -4.92 26.31 27.12
C LYS A 270 -4.01 25.09 27.32
N LEU A 271 -4.18 24.06 26.50
CA LEU A 271 -3.36 22.84 26.59
C LEU A 271 -1.89 23.08 26.23
N LYS A 272 -1.58 24.02 25.33
CA LYS A 272 -0.21 24.45 25.02
C LYS A 272 0.45 25.20 26.19
N MET A 273 -0.32 25.97 26.97
CA MET A 273 0.23 26.70 28.13
C MET A 273 0.51 25.77 29.32
N ASN A 274 -0.15 24.61 29.37
CA ASN A 274 -0.07 23.66 30.48
C ASN A 274 0.87 22.46 30.20
N ASN A 275 1.54 22.42 29.04
CA ASN A 275 2.62 21.47 28.72
C ASN A 275 3.92 22.26 28.55
#